data_AF-A0A7D3X7H8-F1
#
_entry.id   AF-A0A7D3X7H8-F1
#
_cell.length_a   1.000
_cell.length_b   1.000
_cell.length_c   1.000
_cell.angle_alpha   90.00
_cell.angle_beta   90.00
_cell.angle_gamma   90.00
#
_symmetry.space_group_name_H-M   'P 1'
#
loop_
_entity.id
_entity.type
_entity.pdbx_description
1 polymer ?
#
loop_
_entity_poly.entity_id
_entity_poly.type
_entity_poly.pdbx_seq_one_letter_code
_entity_poly.pdbx_strand_id
1 'polypeptide(L)'
;MPRGWAFLLVLASGLRAVAQPAAGVEVVRVGAVPDQHYSWDRIRTDTTLAFAPADSLHPAQSRRYWLRLALRNPSHYTQATELTVLPNLDNTLFYIDEDARAWRRRRAGVAVPTDSQRVRGSLPLWLPGHRTSTVYVLVDLRQRASLPAAVHLRVLLKPLAEVKQADAFFSTAWAVSLAVLGLLLLTNVPTYLRYRDRPTLFYICTQLGGCYTSRPTATIFGCYGRRPSSASCCCPPATPLAIPSTTC
;
A
#
# COMPACT_ATOMS: atom_id res chain seq x y z
N MET A 1 40.03 31.72 0.83
CA MET A 1 39.40 30.80 1.82
C MET A 1 38.37 29.91 1.11
N PRO A 2 38.70 28.64 0.76
CA PRO A 2 37.77 27.70 0.12
C PRO A 2 37.47 26.53 1.08
N ARG A 3 36.56 26.72 2.05
CA ARG A 3 36.11 25.64 2.95
C ARG A 3 34.69 25.11 2.63
N GLY A 4 33.99 25.72 1.67
CA GLY A 4 32.60 25.36 1.36
C GLY A 4 32.40 24.10 0.52
N TRP A 5 33.42 23.67 -0.25
CA TRP A 5 33.25 22.60 -1.24
C TRP A 5 33.31 21.18 -0.66
N ALA A 6 34.00 20.98 0.46
CA ALA A 6 34.12 19.66 1.08
C ALA A 6 32.79 19.13 1.63
N PHE A 7 31.85 20.02 1.99
CA PHE A 7 30.55 19.62 2.55
C PHE A 7 29.58 19.06 1.50
N LEU A 8 29.69 19.49 0.23
CA LEU A 8 28.81 19.03 -0.86
C LEU A 8 29.19 17.62 -1.37
N LEU A 9 30.47 17.25 -1.30
CA LEU A 9 30.94 15.95 -1.80
C LEU A 9 30.63 14.78 -0.85
N VAL A 10 30.52 15.03 0.45
CA VAL A 10 30.18 14.00 1.46
C VAL A 10 28.69 13.62 1.40
N LEU A 11 27.82 14.57 1.04
CA LEU A 11 26.39 14.30 0.85
C LEU A 11 26.10 13.48 -0.42
N ALA A 12 26.92 13.60 -1.46
CA ALA A 12 26.71 12.91 -2.73
C ALA A 12 27.18 11.44 -2.73
N SER A 13 28.11 11.06 -1.84
CA SER A 13 28.77 9.75 -1.87
C SER A 13 28.03 8.64 -1.09
N GLY A 14 26.99 8.98 -0.31
CA GLY A 14 26.24 8.02 0.51
C GLY A 14 25.14 7.21 -0.19
N LEU A 15 24.89 7.39 -1.50
CA LEU A 15 23.67 6.88 -2.15
C LEU A 15 23.84 5.65 -3.05
N ARG A 16 25.00 4.98 -3.07
CA ARG A 16 25.20 3.78 -3.91
C ARG A 16 25.05 2.48 -3.14
N ALA A 17 23.84 2.20 -2.67
CA ALA A 17 23.43 0.81 -2.44
C ALA A 17 22.79 0.30 -3.74
N VAL A 18 23.58 -0.39 -4.58
CA VAL A 18 23.05 -1.11 -5.74
C VAL A 18 22.36 -2.36 -5.19
N ALA A 19 21.04 -2.28 -5.02
CA ALA A 19 20.24 -3.45 -4.66
C ALA A 19 20.31 -4.44 -5.82
N GLN A 20 20.77 -5.67 -5.55
CA GLN A 20 20.66 -6.75 -6.53
C GLN A 20 19.17 -7.04 -6.77
N PRO A 21 18.75 -7.25 -8.04
CA PRO A 21 17.38 -7.63 -8.35
C PRO A 21 17.09 -8.96 -7.68
N ALA A 22 16.22 -8.96 -6.67
CA ALA A 22 15.75 -10.18 -6.04
C ALA A 22 14.93 -10.97 -7.07
N ALA A 23 15.02 -12.30 -7.03
CA ALA A 23 14.14 -13.16 -7.83
C ALA A 23 12.69 -12.75 -7.58
N GLY A 24 12.02 -12.26 -8.62
CA GLY A 24 10.69 -11.68 -8.52
C GLY A 24 9.65 -12.73 -8.17
N VAL A 25 8.68 -12.37 -7.34
CA VAL A 25 7.52 -13.22 -7.09
C VAL A 25 6.63 -13.21 -8.33
N GLU A 26 6.15 -14.38 -8.73
CA GLU A 26 5.40 -14.57 -9.97
C GLU A 26 3.93 -14.92 -9.70
N VAL A 27 3.05 -14.39 -10.55
CA VAL A 27 1.64 -14.81 -10.61
C VAL A 27 1.55 -15.99 -11.57
N VAL A 28 1.33 -17.20 -11.05
CA VAL A 28 1.28 -18.44 -11.85
C VAL A 28 -0.06 -18.58 -12.57
N ARG A 29 -1.15 -18.24 -11.89
CA ARG A 29 -2.50 -18.39 -12.42
C ARG A 29 -3.43 -17.34 -11.81
N VAL A 30 -4.27 -16.77 -12.67
CA VAL A 30 -5.37 -15.90 -12.30
C VAL A 30 -6.66 -16.54 -12.81
N GLY A 31 -7.57 -16.82 -11.90
CA GLY A 31 -8.93 -17.25 -12.25
C GLY A 31 -9.94 -16.27 -11.69
N ALA A 32 -11.03 -16.04 -12.40
CA ALA A 32 -12.14 -15.19 -11.99
C ALA A 32 -13.46 -15.94 -12.05
N VAL A 33 -14.37 -15.60 -11.14
CA VAL A 33 -15.76 -16.04 -11.16
C VAL A 33 -16.67 -14.85 -10.78
N PRO A 34 -17.77 -14.61 -11.51
CA PRO A 34 -18.73 -13.58 -11.14
C PRO A 34 -19.37 -13.92 -9.79
N ASP A 35 -19.44 -12.93 -8.90
CA ASP A 35 -20.05 -13.12 -7.58
C ASP A 35 -21.57 -13.21 -7.72
N GLN A 36 -22.13 -14.35 -7.29
CA GLN A 36 -23.57 -14.58 -7.18
C GLN A 36 -24.04 -14.47 -5.71
N HIS A 37 -23.38 -13.61 -4.93
CA HIS A 37 -23.52 -13.51 -3.47
C HIS A 37 -23.00 -14.75 -2.74
N TYR A 38 -21.86 -15.26 -3.19
CA TYR A 38 -21.23 -16.40 -2.53
C TYR A 38 -20.68 -15.99 -1.16
N SER A 39 -20.91 -16.83 -0.16
CA SER A 39 -20.25 -16.68 1.14
C SER A 39 -18.76 -17.00 1.01
N TRP A 40 -17.95 -16.42 1.90
CA TRP A 40 -16.51 -16.70 1.95
C TRP A 40 -16.22 -18.19 2.11
N ASP A 41 -16.97 -18.88 2.99
CA ASP A 41 -16.80 -20.31 3.20
C ASP A 41 -17.05 -21.10 1.93
N ARG A 42 -18.10 -20.76 1.17
CA ARG A 42 -18.39 -21.42 -0.10
C ARG A 42 -17.26 -21.21 -1.12
N ILE A 43 -16.77 -19.99 -1.29
CA ILE A 43 -15.63 -19.71 -2.19
C ILE A 43 -14.40 -20.56 -1.87
N ARG A 44 -14.18 -20.86 -0.59
CA ARG A 44 -13.03 -21.63 -0.12
C ARG A 44 -13.23 -23.14 -0.26
N THR A 45 -14.40 -23.67 0.10
CA THR A 45 -14.63 -25.12 0.21
C THR A 45 -15.27 -25.73 -1.04
N ASP A 46 -16.02 -24.94 -1.80
CA ASP A 46 -16.76 -25.42 -2.95
C ASP A 46 -15.84 -25.58 -4.17
N THR A 47 -15.39 -26.80 -4.41
CA THR A 47 -14.55 -27.13 -5.58
C THR A 47 -15.32 -27.10 -6.89
N THR A 48 -16.65 -27.01 -6.87
CA THR A 48 -17.47 -26.93 -8.09
C THR A 48 -17.44 -25.54 -8.71
N LEU A 49 -17.02 -24.52 -7.97
CA LEU A 49 -16.83 -23.18 -8.49
C LEU A 49 -15.65 -23.13 -9.47
N ALA A 50 -15.98 -23.11 -10.76
CA ALA A 50 -15.01 -23.00 -11.83
C ALA A 50 -14.47 -21.57 -11.93
N PHE A 51 -13.25 -21.35 -11.44
CA PHE A 51 -12.50 -20.12 -11.68
C PHE A 51 -11.89 -20.15 -13.09
N ALA A 52 -12.54 -19.50 -14.04
CA ALA A 52 -12.06 -19.42 -15.42
C ALA A 52 -10.88 -18.44 -15.53
N PRO A 53 -9.86 -18.75 -16.35
CA PRO A 53 -8.83 -17.77 -16.69
C PRO A 53 -9.47 -16.50 -17.26
N ALA A 54 -9.09 -15.33 -16.76
CA ALA A 54 -9.68 -14.07 -17.20
C ALA A 54 -8.64 -12.95 -17.21
N ASP A 55 -8.51 -12.29 -18.36
CA ASP A 55 -7.69 -11.07 -18.52
C ASP A 55 -8.52 -9.78 -18.41
N SER A 56 -9.85 -9.91 -18.44
CA SER A 56 -10.78 -8.80 -18.40
C SER A 56 -12.03 -9.16 -17.58
N LEU A 57 -12.56 -8.19 -16.85
CA LEU A 57 -13.81 -8.27 -16.12
C LEU A 57 -14.90 -7.54 -16.90
N HIS A 58 -16.10 -8.12 -17.00
CA HIS A 58 -17.20 -7.55 -17.78
C HIS A 58 -18.28 -7.01 -16.85
N PRO A 59 -18.38 -5.69 -16.61
CA PRO A 59 -19.35 -5.13 -15.65
C PRO A 59 -20.82 -5.43 -15.99
N ALA A 60 -21.10 -5.80 -17.25
CA ALA A 60 -22.43 -6.22 -17.71
C ALA A 60 -22.85 -7.60 -17.15
N GLN A 61 -21.91 -8.51 -16.88
CA GLN A 61 -22.22 -9.84 -16.34
C GLN A 61 -22.37 -9.82 -14.82
N SER A 62 -21.44 -9.16 -14.13
CA SER A 62 -21.52 -8.93 -12.69
C SER A 62 -20.76 -7.66 -12.32
N ARG A 63 -21.17 -7.03 -11.22
CA ARG A 63 -20.47 -5.89 -10.61
C ARG A 63 -19.46 -6.31 -9.55
N ARG A 64 -19.43 -7.59 -9.18
CA ARG A 64 -18.51 -8.13 -8.16
C ARG A 64 -17.90 -9.42 -8.70
N TYR A 65 -16.60 -9.57 -8.50
CA TYR A 65 -15.85 -10.72 -8.99
C TYR A 65 -14.98 -11.28 -7.89
N TRP A 66 -14.99 -12.60 -7.76
CA TRP A 66 -14.02 -13.33 -6.96
C TRP A 66 -12.86 -13.73 -7.86
N LEU A 67 -11.66 -13.34 -7.46
CA LEU A 67 -10.41 -13.73 -8.09
C LEU A 67 -9.72 -14.77 -7.21
N ARG A 68 -9.19 -15.82 -7.83
CA ARG A 68 -8.31 -16.81 -7.22
C ARG A 68 -6.93 -16.67 -7.87
N LEU A 69 -5.95 -16.28 -7.06
CA LEU A 69 -4.58 -16.03 -7.50
C LEU A 69 -3.67 -17.12 -6.93
N ALA A 70 -2.92 -17.79 -7.81
CA ALA A 70 -1.83 -18.69 -7.41
C ALA A 70 -0.50 -17.94 -7.53
N LEU A 71 0.11 -17.63 -6.40
CA LEU A 71 1.33 -16.83 -6.31
C LEU A 71 2.50 -17.74 -5.96
N ARG A 72 3.59 -17.68 -6.73
CA ARG A 72 4.80 -18.47 -6.47
C ARG A 72 5.93 -17.56 -6.04
N ASN A 73 6.49 -17.85 -4.88
CA ASN A 73 7.75 -17.25 -4.45
C ASN A 73 8.91 -18.20 -4.84
N PRO A 74 9.76 -17.84 -5.82
CA PRO A 74 10.90 -18.67 -6.20
C PRO A 74 12.05 -18.59 -5.20
N SER A 75 12.07 -17.59 -4.31
CA SER A 75 13.11 -17.44 -3.27
C SER A 75 12.99 -18.53 -2.22
N HIS A 76 14.13 -18.90 -1.63
CA HIS A 76 14.19 -19.81 -0.48
C HIS A 76 13.61 -19.20 0.80
N TYR A 77 13.63 -17.87 0.91
CA TYR A 77 13.21 -17.16 2.11
C TYR A 77 11.78 -16.62 1.96
N THR A 78 11.09 -16.52 3.09
CA THR A 78 9.82 -15.80 3.16
C THR A 78 10.03 -14.36 2.73
N GLN A 79 9.21 -13.90 1.78
CA GLN A 79 9.33 -12.58 1.21
C GLN A 79 8.05 -11.77 1.48
N ALA A 80 8.24 -10.54 1.97
CA ALA A 80 7.16 -9.58 2.05
C ALA A 80 6.95 -8.95 0.66
N THR A 81 5.72 -9.01 0.17
CA THR A 81 5.33 -8.49 -1.14
C THR A 81 4.09 -7.64 -1.02
N GLU A 82 3.98 -6.61 -1.85
CA GLU A 82 2.74 -5.86 -2.06
C GLU A 82 2.04 -6.39 -3.31
N LEU A 83 0.79 -6.81 -3.11
CA LEU A 83 -0.13 -7.18 -4.17
C LEU A 83 -0.97 -5.96 -4.54
N THR A 84 -0.98 -5.60 -5.81
CA THR A 84 -1.88 -4.57 -6.35
C THR A 84 -2.72 -5.19 -7.46
N VAL A 85 -4.04 -5.11 -7.30
CA VAL A 85 -5.00 -5.59 -8.30
C VAL A 85 -5.64 -4.39 -8.97
N LEU A 86 -5.56 -4.34 -10.30
CA LEU A 86 -6.22 -3.35 -11.14
C LEU A 86 -7.45 -3.99 -11.79
N PRO A 87 -8.63 -3.36 -11.74
CA PRO A 87 -8.85 -1.97 -11.33
C PRO A 87 -8.80 -1.78 -9.80
N ASN A 88 -8.16 -0.70 -9.37
CA ASN A 88 -7.93 -0.40 -7.96
C ASN A 88 -9.12 0.31 -7.30
N LEU A 89 -10.32 -0.24 -7.44
CA LEU A 89 -11.54 0.42 -6.99
C LEU A 89 -11.81 0.15 -5.52
N ASP A 90 -12.24 -1.06 -5.22
CA ASP A 90 -12.53 -1.54 -3.87
C ASP A 90 -12.31 -3.06 -3.85
N ASN A 91 -11.15 -3.45 -3.34
CA ASN A 91 -10.67 -4.80 -3.38
C ASN A 91 -10.56 -5.33 -1.94
N THR A 92 -11.11 -6.51 -1.69
CA THR A 92 -10.95 -7.21 -0.41
C THR A 92 -10.10 -8.46 -0.62
N LEU A 93 -8.88 -8.45 -0.10
CA LEU A 93 -7.97 -9.58 -0.07
C LEU A 93 -8.33 -10.52 1.09
N PHE A 94 -8.36 -11.81 0.78
CA PHE A 94 -8.43 -12.91 1.73
C PHE A 94 -7.15 -13.75 1.57
N TYR A 95 -6.40 -13.88 2.66
CA TYR A 95 -5.14 -14.61 2.69
C TYR A 95 -4.99 -15.40 4.00
N ILE A 96 -4.18 -16.44 3.98
CA ILE A 96 -3.82 -17.18 5.19
C ILE A 96 -2.65 -16.48 5.85
N ASP A 97 -2.84 -16.12 7.12
CA ASP A 97 -1.77 -15.73 8.01
C ASP A 97 -1.14 -17.01 8.55
N GLU A 98 0.04 -17.37 8.05
CA GLU A 98 0.72 -18.64 8.38
C GLU A 98 1.04 -18.76 9.87
N ASP A 99 1.35 -17.63 10.54
CA ASP A 99 1.67 -17.60 11.97
C ASP A 99 0.43 -17.93 12.81
N ALA A 100 -0.70 -17.33 12.46
CA ALA A 100 -1.99 -17.57 13.15
C ALA A 100 -2.75 -18.80 12.61
N ARG A 101 -2.29 -19.38 11.49
CA ARG A 101 -3.01 -20.38 10.67
C ARG A 101 -4.47 -20.01 10.43
N ALA A 102 -4.75 -18.73 10.30
CA ALA A 102 -6.10 -18.19 10.22
C ALA A 102 -6.27 -17.35 8.95
N TRP A 103 -7.46 -17.39 8.38
CA TRP A 103 -7.81 -16.51 7.28
C TRP A 103 -7.95 -15.08 7.77
N ARG A 104 -7.21 -14.17 7.14
CA ARG A 104 -7.29 -12.73 7.36
C ARG A 104 -7.95 -12.08 6.16
N ARG A 105 -8.68 -11.00 6.43
CA ARG A 105 -9.27 -10.14 5.42
C ARG A 105 -8.64 -8.76 5.49
N ARG A 106 -8.34 -8.17 4.34
CA ARG A 106 -7.86 -6.78 4.24
C ARG A 106 -8.51 -6.11 3.04
N ARG A 107 -9.09 -4.94 3.25
CA ARG A 107 -9.72 -4.14 2.21
C ARG A 107 -8.78 -3.02 1.81
N ALA A 108 -8.61 -2.80 0.51
CA ALA A 108 -7.82 -1.71 -0.04
C ALA A 108 -8.44 -1.25 -1.36
N GLY A 109 -8.26 0.01 -1.72
CA GLY A 109 -8.84 0.55 -2.95
C GLY A 109 -8.92 2.06 -2.94
N VAL A 110 -9.11 2.68 -4.10
CA VAL A 110 -9.20 4.13 -4.20
C VAL A 110 -10.48 4.67 -3.53
N ALA A 111 -11.56 3.89 -3.44
CA ALA A 111 -12.77 4.30 -2.70
C ALA A 111 -12.86 3.79 -1.26
N VAL A 112 -11.84 3.09 -0.76
CA VAL A 112 -11.82 2.71 0.65
C VAL A 112 -11.41 3.96 1.46
N PRO A 113 -12.28 4.49 2.33
CA PRO A 113 -12.01 5.75 3.04
C PRO A 113 -10.91 5.61 4.11
N THR A 114 -10.53 4.38 4.44
CA THR A 114 -9.83 4.04 5.69
C THR A 114 -8.31 3.93 5.55
N ASP A 115 -7.78 3.79 4.34
CA ASP A 115 -6.33 3.76 4.15
C ASP A 115 -5.83 5.17 3.87
N SER A 116 -5.39 5.84 4.92
CA SER A 116 -4.54 7.04 4.85
C SER A 116 -3.17 6.79 4.19
N GLN A 117 -2.98 5.63 3.56
CA GLN A 117 -1.79 5.29 2.83
C GLN A 117 -1.68 6.15 1.58
N ARG A 118 -0.46 6.65 1.31
CA ARG A 118 -0.14 7.43 0.12
C ARG A 118 -0.39 6.63 -1.16
N VAL A 119 -0.04 5.35 -1.12
CA VAL A 119 -0.29 4.38 -2.19
C VAL A 119 -1.58 3.64 -1.83
N ARG A 120 -2.69 4.01 -2.48
CA ARG A 120 -3.97 3.30 -2.27
C ARG A 120 -3.92 1.96 -2.99
N GLY A 121 -4.53 0.94 -2.39
CA GLY A 121 -4.76 -0.34 -3.07
C GLY A 121 -3.62 -1.35 -3.01
N SER A 122 -2.52 -1.04 -2.32
CA SER A 122 -1.51 -2.05 -2.04
C SER A 122 -1.97 -2.95 -0.90
N LEU A 123 -1.83 -4.25 -1.10
CA LEU A 123 -2.23 -5.28 -0.15
C LEU A 123 -0.96 -6.04 0.25
N PRO A 124 -0.39 -5.78 1.45
CA PRO A 124 0.82 -6.48 1.87
C PRO A 124 0.50 -7.95 2.17
N LEU A 125 1.39 -8.82 1.72
CA LEU A 125 1.32 -10.26 1.81
C LEU A 125 2.69 -10.82 2.17
N TRP A 126 2.70 -11.87 2.98
CA TRP A 126 3.91 -12.64 3.28
C TRP A 126 3.84 -13.94 2.52
N LEU A 127 4.81 -14.18 1.63
CA LEU A 127 4.86 -15.37 0.80
C LEU A 127 5.97 -16.31 1.28
N PRO A 128 5.65 -17.52 1.74
CA PRO A 128 6.64 -18.51 2.15
C PRO A 128 7.56 -18.87 0.98
N GLY A 129 8.84 -19.16 1.29
CA GLY A 129 9.84 -19.53 0.30
C GLY A 129 9.51 -20.84 -0.43
N HIS A 130 9.87 -20.92 -1.71
CA HIS A 130 9.68 -22.07 -2.60
C HIS A 130 8.27 -22.66 -2.63
N ARG A 131 7.25 -21.88 -2.27
CA ARG A 131 5.88 -22.37 -2.14
C ARG A 131 4.92 -21.56 -3.00
N THR A 132 3.93 -22.24 -3.54
CA THR A 132 2.80 -21.61 -4.23
C THR A 132 1.69 -21.37 -3.20
N SER A 133 1.36 -20.11 -2.98
CA SER A 133 0.29 -19.68 -2.07
C SER A 133 -0.94 -19.31 -2.88
N THR A 134 -2.12 -19.75 -2.43
CA THR A 134 -3.39 -19.32 -3.04
C THR A 134 -3.98 -18.19 -2.21
N VAL A 135 -4.28 -17.07 -2.85
CA VAL A 135 -5.00 -15.95 -2.24
C VAL A 135 -6.25 -15.64 -3.04
N TYR A 136 -7.25 -15.07 -2.38
CA TYR A 136 -8.51 -14.70 -3.00
C TYR A 136 -8.72 -13.20 -2.90
N VAL A 137 -9.23 -12.59 -3.96
CA VAL A 137 -9.53 -11.15 -3.98
C VAL A 137 -10.95 -10.96 -4.46
N LEU A 138 -11.77 -10.33 -3.65
CA LEU A 138 -13.08 -9.84 -4.06
C LEU A 138 -12.92 -8.43 -4.62
N VAL A 139 -13.18 -8.27 -5.91
CA VAL A 139 -13.17 -6.98 -6.61
C VAL A 139 -14.59 -6.45 -6.71
N ASP A 140 -14.83 -5.24 -6.20
CA ASP A 140 -16.11 -4.54 -6.33
C ASP A 140 -16.01 -3.40 -7.36
N LEU A 141 -16.79 -3.52 -8.43
CA LEU A 141 -16.91 -2.59 -9.55
C LEU A 141 -18.13 -1.67 -9.42
N ARG A 142 -18.83 -1.65 -8.28
CA ARG A 142 -20.05 -0.85 -8.05
C ARG A 142 -19.82 0.66 -7.93
N GLN A 143 -18.58 1.14 -8.09
CA GLN A 143 -18.32 2.58 -8.02
C GLN A 143 -19.07 3.35 -9.11
N ARG A 144 -19.55 4.56 -8.77
CA ARG A 144 -20.49 5.38 -9.54
C ARG A 144 -20.00 5.87 -10.91
N ALA A 145 -18.78 5.53 -11.31
CA ALA A 145 -18.26 5.91 -12.63
C ALA A 145 -18.82 4.98 -13.71
N SER A 146 -19.07 5.52 -14.91
CA SER A 146 -19.35 4.72 -16.11
C SER A 146 -18.11 3.89 -16.46
N LEU A 147 -18.13 2.61 -16.08
CA LEU A 147 -17.07 1.68 -16.45
C LEU A 147 -17.22 1.24 -17.91
N PRO A 148 -16.11 0.99 -18.63
CA PRO A 148 -16.17 0.40 -19.97
C PRO A 148 -16.79 -1.01 -19.93
N ALA A 149 -17.25 -1.51 -21.08
CA ALA A 149 -17.88 -2.83 -21.21
C ALA A 149 -16.98 -3.99 -20.78
N ALA A 150 -15.66 -3.82 -20.91
CA ALA A 150 -14.63 -4.72 -20.41
C ALA A 150 -13.55 -3.91 -19.70
N VAL A 151 -13.17 -4.34 -18.50
CA VAL A 151 -12.12 -3.74 -17.68
C VAL A 151 -10.95 -4.72 -17.60
N HIS A 152 -9.79 -4.35 -18.10
CA HIS A 152 -8.61 -5.22 -18.04
C HIS A 152 -8.19 -5.48 -16.60
N LEU A 153 -8.06 -6.75 -16.26
CA LEU A 153 -7.54 -7.23 -15.00
C LEU A 153 -6.01 -7.25 -15.08
N ARG A 154 -5.34 -6.55 -14.16
CA ARG A 154 -3.88 -6.66 -14.00
C ARG A 154 -3.54 -6.94 -12.56
N VAL A 155 -2.71 -7.95 -12.34
CA VAL A 155 -2.22 -8.32 -11.02
C VAL A 155 -0.73 -8.02 -10.99
N LEU A 156 -0.34 -7.08 -10.12
CA LEU A 156 1.04 -6.66 -9.97
C LEU A 156 1.53 -7.10 -8.59
N LEU A 157 2.71 -7.71 -8.57
CA LEU A 157 3.42 -8.06 -7.35
C LEU A 157 4.70 -7.24 -7.30
N LYS A 158 4.93 -6.56 -6.18
CA LYS A 158 6.16 -5.82 -5.95
C LYS A 158 6.80 -6.28 -4.64
N PRO A 159 8.10 -6.60 -4.62
CA PRO A 159 8.81 -6.80 -3.37
C PRO A 159 8.66 -5.58 -2.46
N LEU A 160 8.33 -5.78 -1.18
CA LEU A 160 8.19 -4.68 -0.23
C LEU A 160 9.50 -3.90 -0.06
N ALA A 161 10.64 -4.55 -0.28
CA ALA A 161 11.95 -3.90 -0.27
C ALA A 161 12.08 -2.81 -1.35
N GLU A 162 11.59 -3.05 -2.57
CA GLU A 162 11.62 -2.06 -3.66
C GLU A 162 10.72 -0.86 -3.35
N VAL A 163 9.53 -1.12 -2.79
CA VAL A 163 8.59 -0.08 -2.38
C VAL A 163 9.22 0.80 -1.29
N LYS A 164 9.83 0.17 -0.27
CA LYS A 164 10.53 0.89 0.80
C LYS A 164 11.74 1.68 0.29
N GLN A 165 12.46 1.16 -0.69
CA GLN A 165 13.59 1.86 -1.29
C GLN A 165 13.13 3.11 -2.05
N ALA A 166 12.04 3.01 -2.81
CA ALA A 166 11.44 4.16 -3.47
C ALA A 166 10.97 5.21 -2.45
N ASP A 167 10.30 4.78 -1.38
CA ASP A 167 9.87 5.70 -0.30
C ASP A 167 11.05 6.39 0.39
N ALA A 168 12.12 5.65 0.70
CA ALA A 168 13.34 6.20 1.26
C ALA A 168 14.01 7.20 0.31
N PHE A 169 14.05 6.90 -0.99
CA PHE A 169 14.57 7.81 -2.01
C PHE A 169 13.76 9.11 -2.05
N PHE A 170 12.43 9.04 -2.14
CA PHE A 170 11.58 10.23 -2.16
C PHE A 170 11.69 11.04 -0.86
N SER A 171 11.76 10.37 0.29
CA SER A 171 11.94 11.04 1.58
C SER A 171 13.29 11.77 1.66
N THR A 172 14.36 11.14 1.18
CA THR A 172 15.71 11.72 1.15
C THR A 172 15.76 12.89 0.18
N ALA A 173 15.26 12.73 -1.04
CA ALA A 173 15.20 13.80 -2.04
C ALA A 173 14.44 15.01 -1.51
N TRP A 174 13.29 14.77 -0.86
CA TRP A 174 12.51 15.82 -0.22
C TRP A 174 13.28 16.54 0.91
N ALA A 175 13.95 15.80 1.79
CA ALA A 175 14.74 16.37 2.88
C ALA A 175 15.90 17.23 2.33
N VAL A 176 16.58 16.77 1.28
CA VAL A 176 17.64 17.53 0.60
C VAL A 176 17.07 18.80 -0.04
N SER A 177 15.92 18.73 -0.72
CA SER A 177 15.26 19.92 -1.27
C SER A 177 14.93 20.95 -0.19
N LEU A 178 14.37 20.52 0.95
CA LEU A 178 14.11 21.41 2.08
C LEU A 178 15.38 22.01 2.69
N ALA A 179 16.46 21.24 2.77
CA ALA A 179 17.74 21.74 3.26
C ALA A 179 18.30 22.84 2.33
N VAL A 180 18.23 22.66 1.01
CA VAL A 180 18.64 23.67 0.02
C VAL A 180 17.76 24.92 0.11
N LEU A 181 16.42 24.77 0.18
CA LEU A 181 15.52 25.91 0.37
C LEU A 181 15.81 26.64 1.70
N GLY A 182 16.04 25.90 2.78
CA GLY A 182 16.38 26.46 4.08
C GLY A 182 17.70 27.25 4.04
N LEU A 183 18.72 26.74 3.35
CA LEU A 183 19.99 27.44 3.18
C LEU A 183 19.81 28.73 2.37
N LEU A 184 19.06 28.67 1.25
CA LEU A 184 18.73 29.85 0.47
C LEU A 184 17.96 30.88 1.31
N LEU A 185 17.01 30.45 2.13
CA LEU A 185 16.27 31.34 3.02
C LEU A 185 17.21 32.02 4.02
N LEU A 186 18.09 31.24 4.68
CA LEU A 186 19.07 31.74 5.63
C LEU A 186 20.05 32.75 5.01
N THR A 187 20.40 32.58 3.73
CA THR A 187 21.27 33.55 3.04
C THR A 187 20.55 34.85 2.66
N ASN A 188 19.25 34.79 2.35
CA ASN A 188 18.49 35.95 1.86
C ASN A 188 17.84 36.77 2.98
N VAL A 189 17.49 36.16 4.11
CA VAL A 189 16.86 36.85 5.25
C VAL A 189 17.73 37.98 5.80
N PRO A 190 19.03 37.81 6.10
CA PRO A 190 19.88 38.89 6.59
C PRO A 190 20.02 40.04 5.58
N THR A 191 20.14 39.71 4.28
CA THR A 191 20.18 40.69 3.19
C THR A 191 18.89 41.50 3.15
N TYR A 192 17.73 40.84 3.26
CA TYR A 192 16.45 41.52 3.35
C TYR A 192 16.34 42.41 4.60
N LEU A 193 16.77 41.93 5.77
CA LEU A 193 16.72 42.71 7.01
C LEU A 193 17.59 43.98 6.93
N ARG A 194 18.71 43.93 6.19
CA ARG A 194 19.62 45.06 6.00
C ARG A 194 19.11 46.08 4.98
N TYR A 195 18.65 45.63 3.81
CA TYR A 195 18.32 46.51 2.68
C TYR A 195 16.82 46.77 2.51
N ARG A 196 15.96 45.90 3.04
CA ARG A 196 14.48 45.95 2.91
C ARG A 196 13.95 46.03 1.48
N ASP A 197 14.67 45.45 0.53
CA ASP A 197 14.29 45.45 -0.88
C ASP A 197 13.05 44.59 -1.16
N ARG A 198 12.09 45.13 -1.94
CA ARG A 198 10.87 44.42 -2.35
C ARG A 198 11.13 43.13 -3.16
N PRO A 199 12.08 43.08 -4.11
CA PRO A 199 12.38 41.85 -4.84
C PRO A 199 12.81 40.70 -3.92
N THR A 200 13.63 40.99 -2.90
CA THR A 200 14.08 39.99 -1.92
C THR A 200 12.94 39.45 -1.07
N LEU A 201 11.96 40.30 -0.73
CA LEU A 201 10.74 39.86 -0.04
C LEU A 201 9.94 38.88 -0.88
N PHE A 202 9.73 39.15 -2.18
CA PHE A 202 9.03 38.22 -3.07
C PHE A 202 9.75 36.87 -3.13
N TYR A 203 11.09 36.87 -3.20
CA TYR A 203 11.88 35.65 -3.20
C TYR A 203 11.70 34.82 -1.92
N ILE A 204 11.72 35.47 -0.76
CA ILE A 204 11.45 34.84 0.55
C ILE A 204 10.04 34.25 0.58
N CYS A 205 9.03 35.01 0.15
CA CYS A 205 7.64 34.54 0.09
C CYS A 205 7.47 33.32 -0.83
N THR A 206 8.11 33.32 -1.99
CA THR A 206 8.09 32.19 -2.92
C THR A 206 8.74 30.94 -2.30
N GLN A 207 9.86 31.09 -1.58
CA GLN A 207 10.48 29.97 -0.88
C GLN A 207 9.59 29.40 0.23
N LEU A 208 8.95 30.26 1.03
CA LEU A 208 7.99 29.82 2.05
C LEU A 208 6.78 29.10 1.43
N GLY A 209 6.28 29.60 0.30
CA GLY A 209 5.24 28.92 -0.47
C GLY A 209 5.69 27.53 -0.96
N GLY A 210 6.93 27.41 -1.44
CA GLY A 210 7.56 26.14 -1.80
C GLY A 210 7.66 25.18 -0.62
N CYS A 211 8.12 25.64 0.54
CA CYS A 211 8.17 24.82 1.76
C CYS A 211 6.78 24.36 2.23
N TYR A 212 5.76 25.23 2.13
CA TYR A 212 4.40 24.91 2.55
C TYR A 212 3.73 23.88 1.62
N THR A 213 3.82 24.10 0.30
CA THR A 213 3.26 23.21 -0.73
C THR A 213 4.01 21.88 -0.85
N SER A 214 5.32 21.88 -0.61
CA SER A 214 6.14 20.66 -0.64
C SER A 214 5.94 19.78 0.58
N ARG A 215 5.19 20.21 1.61
CA ARG A 215 4.92 19.40 2.79
C ARG A 215 4.19 18.14 2.33
N PRO A 216 4.83 16.96 2.35
CA PRO A 216 4.13 15.74 2.00
C PRO A 216 3.04 15.62 3.06
N THR A 217 1.82 15.43 2.61
CA THR A 217 0.65 15.15 3.44
C THR A 217 0.84 13.89 4.33
N ALA A 218 2.03 13.28 4.31
CA ALA A 218 2.50 12.17 5.11
C ALA A 218 2.85 12.51 6.57
N THR A 219 2.96 13.79 6.97
CA THR A 219 3.44 14.15 8.33
C THR A 219 2.42 13.85 9.46
N ILE A 220 1.24 13.30 9.16
CA ILE A 220 0.32 12.75 10.19
C ILE A 220 0.63 11.25 10.48
N PHE A 221 1.46 10.56 9.69
CA PHE A 221 1.53 9.08 9.72
C PHE A 221 2.81 8.44 10.27
N GLY A 222 3.74 9.22 10.83
CA GLY A 222 4.99 8.70 11.41
C GLY A 222 4.85 7.77 12.64
N CYS A 223 3.66 7.58 13.20
CA CYS A 223 3.47 6.76 14.41
C CYS A 223 2.89 5.34 14.17
N TYR A 224 2.52 4.95 12.95
CA TYR A 224 1.82 3.66 12.71
C TYR A 224 2.71 2.49 12.24
N GLY A 225 4.04 2.60 12.40
CA GLY A 225 5.00 1.52 12.11
C GLY A 225 5.24 0.55 13.27
N ARG A 226 4.64 0.74 14.45
CA ARG A 226 4.72 -0.28 15.51
C ARG A 226 3.82 -1.44 15.12
N ARG A 227 4.42 -2.62 14.91
CA ARG A 227 3.73 -3.92 14.86
C ARG A 227 2.56 -3.90 15.85
N PRO A 228 1.34 -4.33 15.49
CA PRO A 228 0.40 -4.82 16.48
C PRO A 228 1.05 -6.08 17.07
N SER A 229 1.88 -5.87 18.09
CA SER A 229 2.10 -6.88 19.12
C SER A 229 0.70 -7.24 19.60
N SER A 230 0.34 -8.50 19.38
CA SER A 230 -0.75 -9.26 19.95
C SER A 230 -1.06 -8.89 21.41
N ALA A 231 -1.67 -7.73 21.63
CA ALA A 231 -2.45 -7.47 22.82
C ALA A 231 -3.79 -8.12 22.54
N SER A 232 -3.93 -9.35 23.02
CA SER A 232 -5.21 -10.01 23.23
C SER A 232 -6.22 -8.99 23.75
N CYS A 233 -7.17 -8.59 22.92
CA CYS A 233 -8.46 -8.18 23.42
C CYS A 233 -9.07 -9.44 24.05
N CYS A 234 -8.79 -9.65 25.33
CA CYS A 234 -9.60 -10.51 26.17
C CYS A 234 -11.00 -9.88 26.19
N CYS A 235 -11.86 -10.27 25.26
CA CYS A 235 -13.28 -10.21 25.52
C CYS A 235 -13.54 -11.09 26.73
N PRO A 236 -14.15 -10.59 27.81
CA PRO A 236 -14.64 -11.48 28.86
C PRO A 236 -15.64 -12.47 28.24
N PRO A 237 -15.63 -13.74 28.65
CA PRO A 237 -16.61 -14.71 28.18
C PRO A 237 -18.01 -14.18 28.52
N ALA A 238 -18.88 -14.14 27.50
CA ALA A 238 -20.28 -13.82 27.68
C ALA A 238 -20.91 -14.86 28.62
N THR A 239 -21.33 -14.41 29.80
CA THR A 239 -22.12 -15.18 30.74
C THR A 239 -23.40 -15.65 30.04
N PRO A 240 -23.72 -16.97 30.03
CA PRO A 240 -24.98 -17.43 29.47
C PRO A 240 -26.14 -16.89 30.31
N LEU A 241 -26.99 -16.09 29.68
CA LEU A 241 -28.26 -15.63 30.25
C LEU A 241 -29.18 -16.85 30.30
N ALA A 242 -29.39 -17.37 31.52
CA ALA A 242 -30.31 -18.46 31.79
C ALA A 242 -31.73 -18.04 31.39
N ILE A 243 -32.33 -18.78 30.45
CA ILE A 243 -33.73 -18.66 30.09
C ILE A 243 -34.52 -19.41 31.17
N PRO A 244 -35.45 -18.75 31.90
CA PRO A 244 -36.34 -19.46 32.81
C PRO A 244 -37.31 -20.32 32.00
N SER A 245 -37.28 -21.62 32.25
CA SER A 245 -38.28 -22.59 31.82
C SER A 245 -39.59 -22.31 32.57
N THR A 246 -40.51 -21.59 31.94
CA THR A 246 -41.90 -21.57 32.39
C THR A 246 -42.53 -22.90 32.04
N THR A 247 -42.85 -23.68 33.07
CA THR A 247 -43.55 -24.96 32.97
C THR A 247 -44.98 -24.73 33.45
N CYS A 248 -45.94 -25.22 32.65
CA CYS A 248 -47.37 -25.39 32.91
C CYS A 248 -48.25 -24.13 33.10
#